data_AF-A0A482IPK2-F1
#
_entry.id   AF-A0A482IPK2-F1
#
_cell.length_a   1.000
_cell.length_b   1.000
_cell.length_c   1.000
_cell.angle_alpha   90.00
_cell.angle_beta   90.00
_cell.angle_gamma   90.00
#
_symmetry.space_group_name_H-M   'P 1'
#
loop_
_entity.id
_entity.type
_entity.pdbx_description
1 polymer ?
#
loop_
_entity_poly.entity_id
_entity_poly.type
_entity_poly.pdbx_seq_one_letter_code
_entity_poly.pdbx_strand_id
1 'polypeptide(L)' 'MEQETLETLLVAQIVTLAFQIKADKKAHGTTTTSTCVRDAIKLIQQQRPEVLQRLAENR' A
#
# COMPACT_ATOMS: atom_id res chain seq x y z
N MET A 1 14.06 1.44 -18.49
CA MET A 1 14.90 1.06 -17.32
C MET A 1 14.52 1.80 -16.04
N GLU A 2 14.68 3.13 -15.92
CA GLU A 2 14.33 3.84 -14.66
C GLU A 2 12.83 3.78 -14.37
N GLN A 3 11.99 4.02 -15.38
CA GLN A 3 10.54 3.94 -15.23
C GLN A 3 10.04 2.53 -14.90
N GLU A 4 10.57 1.50 -15.56
CA GLU A 4 10.25 0.09 -15.25
C GLU A 4 10.65 -0.27 -13.81
N THR A 5 11.75 0.29 -13.31
CA THR A 5 12.18 0.09 -11.93
C THR A 5 11.20 0.74 -10.95
N LEU A 6 10.78 1.99 -11.23
CA LEU A 6 9.79 2.69 -10.41
C LEU A 6 8.43 1.99 -10.41
N GLU A 7 7.98 1.52 -11.57
CA GLU A 7 6.74 0.75 -11.70
C GLU A 7 6.82 -0.58 -10.95
N THR A 8 7.95 -1.29 -11.05
CA THR A 8 8.19 -2.54 -10.31
C THR A 8 8.17 -2.31 -8.80
N LEU A 9 8.83 -1.25 -8.32
CA LEU A 9 8.84 -0.88 -6.90
C LEU A 9 7.43 -0.55 -6.40
N LEU A 10 6.67 0.24 -7.17
CA LEU A 10 5.30 0.59 -6.81
C LEU A 10 4.40 -0.65 -6.75
N VAL A 11 4.50 -1.55 -7.72
CA VAL A 11 3.75 -2.82 -7.73
C VAL A 11 4.11 -3.67 -6.51
N ALA A 12 5.40 -3.81 -6.19
CA ALA A 12 5.85 -4.57 -5.03
C ALA A 12 5.32 -3.97 -3.71
N GLN A 13 5.30 -2.64 -3.58
CA GLN A 13 4.74 -1.95 -2.42
C GLN A 13 3.24 -2.20 -2.28
N ILE A 14 2.48 -2.10 -3.39
CA ILE A 14 1.03 -2.36 -3.40
C ILE A 14 0.74 -3.80 -2.98
N VAL A 15 1.46 -4.78 -3.54
CA VAL A 15 1.27 -6.20 -3.22
C VAL A 15 1.59 -6.49 -1.76
N THR A 16 2.68 -5.92 -1.25
CA THR A 16 3.09 -6.08 0.16
C THR A 16 2.01 -5.53 1.11
N LEU A 17 1.52 -4.32 0.83
CA LEU A 17 0.47 -3.70 1.63
C LEU A 17 -0.85 -4.48 1.56
N ALA A 18 -1.20 -5.01 0.38
CA ALA A 18 -2.39 -5.83 0.20
C ALA A 18 -2.32 -7.13 1.03
N PHE A 19 -1.16 -7.77 1.10
CA PHE A 19 -0.93 -8.93 1.94
C PHE A 19 -1.09 -8.60 3.43
N GLN A 20 -0.54 -7.45 3.87
CA GLN A 20 -0.68 -6.97 5.24
C GLN A 20 -2.14 -6.69 5.60
N ILE A 21 -2.90 -6.01 4.72
CA ILE A 21 -4.34 -5.76 4.93
C ILE A 21 -5.11 -7.08 5.04
N LYS A 22 -4.78 -8.07 4.20
CA LYS A 22 -5.43 -9.38 4.27
C LYS A 22 -5.12 -10.11 5.57
N ALA A 23 -3.87 -10.06 6.02
CA ALA A 23 -3.45 -10.64 7.29
C ALA A 23 -4.14 -9.96 8.48
N ASP A 24 -4.26 -8.63 8.44
CA ASP A 24 -4.94 -7.83 9.45
C ASP A 24 -6.44 -8.16 9.54
N LYS A 25 -7.12 -8.22 8.39
CA LYS A 25 -8.53 -8.67 8.33
C LYS A 25 -8.71 -10.05 8.97
N LYS A 26 -7.81 -10.99 8.64
CA LYS A 26 -7.83 -12.34 9.21
C LYS A 26 -7.62 -12.32 10.73
N ALA A 27 -6.68 -11.50 11.22
CA ALA A 27 -6.42 -11.35 12.66
C ALA A 27 -7.64 -10.78 13.40
N HIS A 28 -8.42 -9.92 12.76
CA HIS A 28 -9.67 -9.36 13.27
C HIS A 28 -10.92 -10.24 12.95
N GLY A 29 -10.72 -11.51 12.58
CA GLY A 29 -11.82 -12.47 12.34
C GLY A 29 -12.55 -12.30 11.00
N THR A 30 -12.14 -11.36 10.16
CA THR A 30 -12.70 -11.18 8.81
C THR A 30 -11.94 -12.04 7.81
N THR A 31 -12.61 -13.04 7.26
CA THR A 31 -12.03 -13.89 6.21
C THR A 31 -12.43 -13.36 4.83
N THR A 32 -11.46 -13.20 3.93
CA THR A 32 -11.73 -12.71 2.56
C THR A 32 -10.97 -13.51 1.51
N THR A 33 -11.65 -13.80 0.40
CA THR A 33 -11.03 -14.38 -0.81
C THR A 33 -10.34 -13.33 -1.66
N SER A 34 -10.62 -12.04 -1.41
CA SER A 34 -9.99 -10.91 -2.10
C SER A 34 -8.47 -10.91 -1.90
N THR A 35 -7.77 -10.37 -2.89
CA THR A 35 -6.32 -10.08 -2.81
C THR A 35 -6.03 -8.81 -2.03
N CYS A 36 -7.06 -8.01 -1.68
CA CYS A 36 -6.94 -6.71 -1.00
C CYS A 36 -6.12 -5.63 -1.73
N VAL A 37 -5.79 -5.85 -3.02
CA VAL A 37 -5.02 -4.90 -3.85
C VAL A 37 -5.72 -3.55 -3.98
N ARG A 38 -7.04 -3.55 -4.19
CA ARG A 38 -7.82 -2.30 -4.27
C ARG A 38 -7.76 -1.50 -2.97
N ASP A 39 -7.79 -2.18 -1.83
CA ASP A 39 -7.71 -1.55 -0.52
C ASP A 39 -6.32 -0.92 -0.31
N ALA A 40 -5.25 -1.62 -0.72
CA ALA A 40 -3.89 -1.10 -0.68
C ALA A 40 -3.71 0.15 -1.55
N ILE A 41 -4.23 0.15 -2.79
CA ILE A 41 -4.17 1.32 -3.67
C ILE A 41 -4.91 2.51 -3.03
N LYS A 42 -6.11 2.28 -2.51
CA LYS A 42 -6.91 3.32 -1.86
C LYS A 42 -6.17 3.91 -0.65
N LEU A 43 -5.55 3.06 0.17
CA LEU A 43 -4.80 3.49 1.34
C LEU A 43 -3.60 4.36 0.95
N ILE A 44 -2.81 3.95 -0.06
CA ILE A 44 -1.68 4.75 -0.57
C ILE A 44 -2.17 6.11 -1.07
N GLN A 45 -3.26 6.15 -1.84
CA GLN A 45 -3.82 7.42 -2.35
C GLN A 45 -4.25 8.35 -1.22
N GLN A 46 -4.87 7.82 -0.16
CA GLN A 46 -5.33 8.59 0.99
C GLN A 46 -4.17 9.10 1.87
N GLN A 47 -3.13 8.28 2.06
CA GLN A 47 -2.01 8.59 2.95
C GLN A 47 -0.91 9.40 2.27
N ARG A 48 -0.81 9.36 0.93
CA ARG A 48 0.24 10.05 0.16
C ARG A 48 0.39 11.54 0.52
N PRO A 49 -0.68 12.36 0.61
CA PRO A 49 -0.53 13.77 0.97
C PRO A 49 0.11 13.97 2.34
N GLU A 50 -0.33 13.21 3.35
CA GLU A 50 0.20 13.28 4.72
C GLU A 50 1.67 12.85 4.78
N VAL A 51 2.02 11.72 4.13
CA VAL A 51 3.40 11.22 4.10
C VAL A 51 4.33 12.25 3.44
N LEU A 52 3.92 12.85 2.32
CA LEU A 52 4.71 13.87 1.64
C LEU A 52 4.85 15.14 2.50
N GLN A 53 3.79 15.54 3.21
CA GLN A 53 3.86 16.66 4.13
C GLN A 53 4.88 16.39 5.26
N ARG A 54 4.79 15.24 5.93
CA ARG A 54 5.74 14.86 6.99
C ARG A 54 7.18 14.79 6.49
N LEU A 55 7.41 14.27 5.28
CA LEU A 55 8.74 14.26 4.67
C LEU A 55 9.28 15.67 4.40
N ALA A 56 8.41 16.62 4.03
CA ALA A 56 8.80 18.01 3.85
C ALA A 56 9.11 18.71 5.18
N GLU A 57 8.36 18.41 6.24
CA GLU A 57 8.56 18.96 7.59
C GLU A 57 9.83 18.44 8.28
N ASN A 58 10.33 17.26 7.88
CA ASN A 58 11.55 16.64 8.43
C ASN A 58 12.79 16.90 7.57
N ARG A 59 12.73 17.87 6.66
CA ARG A 59 13.82 18.23 5.74
C ARG A 59 14.44 19.57 6.11
#